data_AF-A0A2D6XDR5-F1
#
_entry.id   AF-A0A2D6XDR5-F1
#
_cell.length_a   1.000
_cell.length_b   1.000
_cell.length_c   1.000
_cell.angle_alpha   90.00
_cell.angle_beta   90.00
_cell.angle_gamma   90.00
#
_symmetry.space_group_name_H-M   'P 1'
#
loop_
_entity.id
_entity.type
_entity.pdbx_description
1 polymer ?
#
loop_
_entity_poly.entity_id
_entity_poly.type
_entity_poly.pdbx_seq_one_letter_code
_entity_poly.pdbx_strand_id
1 'polypeptide(L)' 'MSKSYDFLTFKRQVNYRIEARLGMSVYDLPDIIIFDDYWHDGCKTNEDDFWNAVDGAVEDLLLANGFEEYAF' A
#
# COMPACT_ATOMS: atom_id res chain seq x y z
N MET A 1 13.33 -12.38 17.28
CA MET A 1 12.89 -10.97 17.23
C MET A 1 11.54 -10.96 16.56
N SER A 2 10.49 -10.40 17.17
CA SER A 2 9.27 -10.11 16.41
C SER A 2 9.63 -9.02 15.39
N LYS A 3 9.27 -9.21 14.12
CA LYS A 3 9.37 -8.13 13.14
C LYS A 3 8.46 -7.00 13.63
N SER A 4 8.95 -5.77 13.57
CA SER A 4 8.14 -4.59 13.82
C SER A 4 8.12 -3.76 12.56
N TYR A 5 6.93 -3.32 12.17
CA TYR A 5 6.73 -2.45 11.03
C TYR A 5 6.34 -1.05 11.51
N ASP A 6 6.73 -0.04 10.74
CA ASP A 6 6.32 1.33 10.94
C ASP A 6 5.54 1.87 9.73
N PHE A 7 4.85 2.98 9.94
CA PHE A 7 4.02 3.60 8.91
C PHE A 7 4.83 4.06 7.69
N LEU A 8 6.10 4.41 7.88
CA LEU A 8 6.98 4.78 6.78
C LEU A 8 7.31 3.56 5.90
N THR A 9 7.54 2.41 6.52
CA THR A 9 7.77 1.13 5.85
C THR A 9 6.53 0.69 5.10
N PHE A 10 5.34 0.84 5.68
CA PHE A 10 4.06 0.63 4.99
C PHE A 10 3.97 1.45 3.69
N LYS A 11 4.13 2.78 3.75
CA LYS A 11 4.07 3.64 2.56
C LYS A 11 5.12 3.27 1.51
N ARG A 12 6.33 2.90 1.94
CA ARG A 12 7.40 2.43 1.04
C ARG A 12 7.02 1.14 0.32
N GLN A 13 6.40 0.19 1.02
CA GLN A 13 5.94 -1.06 0.41
C GLN A 13 4.80 -0.83 -0.59
N VAL A 14 3.85 0.06 -0.27
CA VAL A 14 2.79 0.45 -1.23
C VAL A 14 3.41 1.07 -2.48
N ASN A 15 4.31 2.04 -2.32
CA ASN A 15 4.99 2.66 -3.46
C ASN A 15 5.78 1.64 -4.30
N TYR A 16 6.53 0.75 -3.65
CA TYR A 16 7.28 -0.29 -4.36
C TYR A 16 6.37 -1.20 -5.20
N ARG A 17 5.20 -1.58 -4.66
CA ARG A 17 4.24 -2.43 -5.36
C ARG A 17 3.54 -1.72 -6.52
N ILE A 18 3.30 -0.42 -6.40
CA ILE A 18 2.76 0.41 -7.49
C ILE A 18 3.80 0.61 -8.58
N GLU A 19 5.04 0.97 -8.22
CA GLU A 19 6.15 1.10 -9.18
C GLU A 19 6.41 -0.21 -9.94
N ALA A 20 6.34 -1.35 -9.27
CA ALA A 20 6.51 -2.65 -9.91
C ALA A 20 5.41 -2.98 -10.95
N ARG A 21 4.22 -2.37 -10.83
CA ARG A 21 3.07 -2.61 -11.72
C ARG A 21 2.99 -1.59 -12.84
N LEU A 22 3.12 -0.31 -12.49
CA LEU A 22 2.86 0.81 -13.39
C LEU A 22 4.13 1.47 -13.91
N GLY A 23 5.30 1.18 -13.31
CA GLY A 23 6.55 1.86 -13.61
C GLY A 23 6.60 3.32 -13.16
N MET A 24 5.70 3.74 -12.26
CA MET A 24 5.61 5.11 -11.72
C MET A 24 5.36 5.11 -10.21
N SER A 25 5.70 6.21 -9.55
CA SER A 25 5.50 6.36 -8.11
C SER A 25 4.04 6.68 -7.78
N VAL A 26 3.61 6.34 -6.57
CA VAL A 26 2.30 6.77 -6.03
C VAL A 26 2.15 8.28 -5.97
N TYR A 27 3.27 9.03 -5.93
CA TYR A 27 3.26 10.49 -5.92
C TYR A 27 3.04 11.11 -7.31
N ASP A 28 3.14 10.30 -8.36
CA ASP A 28 2.90 10.72 -9.75
C ASP A 28 1.47 10.39 -10.22
N LEU A 29 0.69 9.68 -9.39
CA LEU A 29 -0.69 9.33 -9.67
C LEU A 29 -1.62 10.55 -9.49
N PRO A 30 -2.61 10.75 -10.38
CA PRO A 30 -3.56 11.85 -10.26
C PRO A 30 -4.48 11.74 -9.04
N ASP A 31 -4.95 10.52 -8.74
CA ASP A 31 -5.83 10.25 -7.60
C ASP A 31 -5.05 9.63 -6.44
N ILE A 32 -5.34 10.12 -5.23
CA ILE A 32 -4.67 9.72 -3.99
C ILE A 32 -5.62 8.98 -3.04
N ILE A 33 -5.05 8.14 -2.19
CA ILE A 33 -5.74 7.54 -1.04
C ILE A 33 -5.23 8.16 0.28
N ILE A 34 -5.99 7.98 1.35
CA ILE A 34 -5.57 8.33 2.70
C ILE A 34 -4.92 7.09 3.33
N PHE A 35 -3.59 7.05 3.35
CA PHE A 35 -2.84 5.91 3.90
C PHE A 35 -3.18 5.54 5.34
N ASP A 36 -3.63 6.51 6.14
CA ASP A 36 -4.03 6.31 7.54
C ASP A 36 -5.27 5.40 7.67
N ASP A 37 -6.11 5.31 6.64
CA ASP A 37 -7.33 4.47 6.66
C ASP A 37 -7.02 2.97 6.64
N TYR A 38 -5.82 2.60 6.18
CA TYR A 38 -5.35 1.21 6.08
C TYR A 38 -4.42 0.83 7.24
N TRP A 39 -3.80 1.82 7.90
CA TRP A 39 -2.79 1.58 8.92
C TRP A 39 -3.40 1.52 10.33
N HIS A 40 -3.32 0.35 10.97
CA HIS A 40 -3.80 0.14 12.33
C HIS A 40 -2.72 -0.48 13.24
N ASP A 41 -2.98 -0.51 14.55
CA ASP A 41 -2.00 -0.98 15.55
C ASP A 41 -1.54 -2.44 15.30
N GLY A 42 -2.42 -3.28 14.75
CA GLY A 42 -2.10 -4.66 14.36
C GLY A 42 -0.96 -4.76 13.35
N CYS A 43 -0.90 -3.85 12.38
CA CYS A 43 0.15 -3.80 11.36
C CYS A 43 1.56 -3.64 11.96
N LYS A 44 1.69 -3.13 13.18
CA LYS A 44 3.00 -2.90 13.83
C LYS A 44 3.71 -4.19 14.23
N THR A 45 2.95 -5.25 14.50
CA THR A 45 3.47 -6.48 15.12
C THR A 45 3.00 -7.76 14.45
N ASN A 46 1.96 -7.70 13.63
CA ASN A 46 1.43 -8.81 12.86
C ASN A 46 1.79 -8.64 11.37
N GLU A 47 2.50 -9.62 10.82
CA GLU A 47 2.94 -9.61 9.42
C GLU A 47 1.76 -9.72 8.45
N ASP A 48 0.73 -10.50 8.79
CA ASP A 48 -0.44 -10.66 7.93
C ASP A 48 -1.25 -9.35 7.89
N ASP A 49 -1.47 -8.71 9.04
CA ASP A 49 -2.14 -7.40 9.09
C ASP A 49 -1.37 -6.32 8.32
N PHE A 50 -0.03 -6.37 8.38
CA PHE A 50 0.81 -5.46 7.62
C PHE A 50 0.65 -5.66 6.11
N TRP A 51 0.74 -6.90 5.62
CA TRP A 51 0.64 -7.18 4.19
C TRP A 51 -0.78 -7.00 3.65
N ASN A 52 -1.80 -7.32 4.43
CA ASN A 52 -3.19 -7.05 4.06
C ASN A 52 -3.45 -5.55 3.91
N ALA A 53 -2.91 -4.72 4.82
CA ALA A 53 -3.01 -3.27 4.69
C ALA A 53 -2.29 -2.76 3.42
N VAL A 54 -1.09 -3.28 3.14
CA VAL A 54 -0.35 -2.94 1.90
C VAL A 54 -1.16 -3.31 0.67
N ASP A 55 -1.76 -4.49 0.65
CA ASP A 55 -2.51 -4.99 -0.50
C ASP A 55 -3.77 -4.17 -0.75
N GLY A 56 -4.55 -3.88 0.29
CA GLY A 56 -5.73 -3.02 0.19
C GLY A 56 -5.40 -1.61 -0.30
N ALA A 57 -4.33 -1.00 0.22
CA ALA A 57 -3.90 0.32 -0.23
C ALA A 57 -3.45 0.34 -1.70
N VAL A 58 -2.77 -0.72 -2.16
CA VAL A 58 -2.36 -0.83 -3.57
C VAL A 58 -3.58 -1.04 -4.47
N GLU A 59 -4.50 -1.92 -4.08
CA GLU A 59 -5.73 -2.18 -4.84
C GLU A 59 -6.55 -0.90 -5.03
N ASP A 60 -6.82 -0.17 -3.94
CA ASP A 60 -7.60 1.07 -4.02
C ASP A 60 -6.89 2.17 -4.81
N LEU A 61 -5.55 2.26 -4.75
CA LEU A 61 -4.79 3.17 -5.61
C LEU A 61 -4.94 2.82 -7.09
N LEU A 62 -4.88 1.54 -7.44
CA LEU A 62 -5.04 1.09 -8.82
C LEU A 62 -6.47 1.36 -9.31
N LEU A 63 -7.48 1.00 -8.52
CA LEU A 63 -8.89 1.22 -8.85
C LEU A 63 -9.21 2.72 -8.98
N ALA A 64 -8.77 3.55 -8.02
CA ALA A 64 -9.02 4.99 -8.04
C ALA A 64 -8.42 5.66 -9.29
N ASN A 65 -7.29 5.16 -9.79
CA ASN A 65 -6.61 5.69 -10.96
C ASN A 65 -6.99 4.97 -12.28
N GLY A 66 -7.98 4.07 -12.24
CA GLY A 66 -8.49 3.38 -13.43
C GLY A 66 -7.59 2.26 -13.98
N PHE A 67 -6.71 1.71 -13.16
CA PHE A 67 -5.80 0.59 -13.47
C PHE A 67 -6.38 -0.75 -12.99
N GLU A 68 -7.67 -0.96 -13.23
CA GLU A 68 -8.44 -2.13 -12.77
C GLU A 68 -7.83 -3.46 -13.24
N GLU A 69 -7.24 -3.51 -14.44
CA GLU A 69 -6.60 -4.73 -14.96
C GLU A 69 -5.33 -5.13 -14.21
N TYR A 70 -4.80 -4.26 -13.35
CA TYR A 70 -3.64 -4.50 -12.50
C TYR A 70 -4.01 -4.78 -11.03
N ALA A 71 -5.28 -4.63 -10.65
CA ALA A 71 -5.81 -5.01 -9.34
C ALA A 71 -5.93 -6.56 -9.22
N PHE A 72 -5.89 -7.10 -7.99
CA PHE A 72 -5.76 -8.55 -7.72
C PHE A 72 -7.09 -9.22 -7.41
#